data_AF-A0A9X4FPG3-F1
#
_entry.id   AF-A0A9X4FPG3-F1
#
_cell.length_a   1.000
_cell.length_b   1.000
_cell.length_c   1.000
_cell.angle_alpha   90.00
_cell.angle_beta   90.00
_cell.angle_gamma   90.00
#
_symmetry.space_group_name_H-M   'P 1'
#
loop_
_entity.id
_entity.type
_entity.pdbx_description
1 polymer ?
#
loop_
_entity_poly.entity_id
_entity_poly.type
_entity_poly.pdbx_seq_one_letter_code
_entity_poly.pdbx_strand_id
1 'polypeptide(L)' 'MPQKMRVSNHSEYNKFPEKRGSIFHYINEAIEKWYENGPKIPGGNNIYSDKVVILVHIITCLFRIGL' A
#
# COMPACT_ATOMS: atom_id res chain seq x y z
N MET A 1 3.27 -19.81 25.90
CA MET A 1 2.75 -18.51 25.42
C MET A 1 3.75 -17.95 24.42
N PRO A 2 3.36 -17.52 23.21
CA PRO A 2 4.32 -17.00 22.24
C PRO A 2 4.82 -15.62 22.71
N GLN A 3 6.13 -15.50 22.90
CA GLN A 3 6.78 -14.28 23.32
C GLN A 3 6.70 -13.27 22.18
N LYS A 4 5.87 -12.23 22.32
CA LYS A 4 5.81 -11.13 21.34
C LYS A 4 7.14 -10.37 21.38
N MET A 5 8.02 -10.64 20.42
CA MET A 5 9.27 -9.90 20.27
C MET A 5 8.95 -8.48 19.79
N ARG A 6 9.29 -7.48 20.62
CA ARG A 6 9.11 -6.07 20.28
C ARG A 6 10.31 -5.64 19.44
N VAL A 7 10.07 -5.36 18.16
CA VAL A 7 11.10 -4.88 17.23
C VAL A 7 11.56 -3.50 17.68
N SER A 8 12.73 -3.42 18.30
CA SER A 8 13.28 -2.21 18.92
C SER A 8 13.79 -1.19 17.89
N ASN A 9 14.12 -1.63 16.68
CA ASN A 9 14.66 -0.81 15.61
C ASN A 9 13.60 -0.37 14.58
N HIS A 10 12.30 -0.48 14.89
CA HIS A 10 11.24 -0.15 13.93
C HIS A 10 11.36 1.26 13.33
N SER A 11 11.79 2.25 14.14
CA SER A 11 11.99 3.63 13.69
C SER A 11 13.19 3.81 12.75
N GLU A 12 14.22 2.97 12.85
CA GLU A 12 15.36 2.95 11.94
C GLU A 12 15.06 2.11 10.69
N TYR A 13 14.40 0.97 10.88
CA TYR A 13 14.00 0.06 9.80
C TYR A 13 13.13 0.78 8.77
N ASN A 14 12.21 1.65 9.17
CA ASN A 14 11.37 2.40 8.22
C ASN A 14 12.07 3.57 7.52
N LYS A 15 13.15 4.12 8.09
CA LYS A 15 13.93 5.19 7.46
C LYS A 15 14.75 4.70 6.26
N PHE A 16 15.18 3.44 6.27
CA PHE A 16 15.97 2.87 5.17
C PHE A 16 15.18 2.70 3.86
N PRO A 17 13.97 2.12 3.85
CA PRO A 17 13.08 2.06 2.70
C PRO A 17 12.71 3.45 2.18
N GLU A 18 12.41 4.39 3.07
CA GLU A 18 12.07 5.77 2.72
C GLU A 18 13.22 6.46 1.96
N LYS A 19 14.45 6.41 2.49
CA LYS A 19 15.64 6.98 1.83
C LYS A 19 15.98 6.35 0.48
N ARG A 20 15.59 5.09 0.26
CA ARG A 20 15.82 4.37 -1.01
C ARG A 20 14.70 4.59 -2.03
N GLY A 21 13.66 5.37 -1.69
CA GLY A 21 12.49 5.52 -2.55
C GLY A 21 11.74 4.19 -2.73
N SER A 22 11.75 3.33 -1.72
CA SER A 22 11.09 2.02 -1.79
C SER A 22 9.58 2.22 -1.92
N ILE A 23 9.01 1.70 -2.99
CA ILE A 23 7.57 1.80 -3.26
C ILE A 23 6.73 1.23 -2.11
N PHE A 24 7.25 0.21 -1.40
CA PHE A 24 6.57 -0.41 -0.25
C PHE A 24 6.32 0.53 0.93
N HIS A 25 7.17 1.55 1.12
CA HIS A 25 6.94 2.55 2.15
C HIS A 25 5.69 3.39 1.84
N TYR A 26 5.56 3.79 0.57
CA TYR A 26 4.45 4.62 0.09
C TYR A 26 3.17 3.84 -0.18
N ILE A 27 3.24 2.51 -0.32
CA ILE A 27 2.06 1.67 -0.55
C ILE A 27 1.05 1.79 0.60
N ASN A 28 1.48 1.86 1.86
CA ASN A 28 0.54 1.97 2.98
C ASN A 28 -0.25 3.29 2.96
N GLU A 29 0.41 4.43 2.71
CA GLU A 29 -0.28 5.71 2.53
C GLU A 29 -1.14 5.75 1.27
N ALA A 30 -0.70 5.05 0.22
CA ALA A 30 -1.48 4.91 -0.99
C ALA A 30 -2.75 4.10 -0.71
N ILE A 31 -2.69 2.98 0.02
CA ILE A 31 -3.81 2.10 0.35
C ILE A 31 -4.98 2.86 1.00
N GLU A 32 -4.70 3.80 1.91
CA GLU A 32 -5.77 4.61 2.50
C GLU A 32 -6.47 5.51 1.48
N LYS A 33 -5.76 5.91 0.42
CA LYS A 33 -6.26 6.70 -0.70
C LYS A 33 -6.73 5.84 -1.87
N TRP A 34 -6.76 4.50 -1.72
CA TRP A 34 -7.10 3.62 -2.82
C TRP A 34 -8.57 3.65 -3.20
N TYR A 35 -9.42 3.88 -2.22
CA TYR A 35 -10.86 3.84 -2.42
C TYR A 35 -11.38 5.15 -3.01
N GLU A 36 -12.48 5.05 -3.75
CA GLU A 36 -13.18 6.23 -4.21
C GLU A 36 -13.68 7.04 -3.00
N ASN A 37 -13.51 8.36 -3.05
CA ASN A 37 -14.02 9.25 -2.03
C ASN A 37 -15.54 9.38 -2.21
N GLY A 38 -16.30 8.56 -1.51
CA GLY A 38 -17.75 8.55 -1.60
C GLY A 38 -18.40 7.92 -0.37
N PRO A 39 -19.73 8.04 -0.26
CA PRO A 39 -20.48 7.41 0.82
C PRO A 39 -20.26 5.89 0.77
N LYS A 40 -19.61 5.35 1.81
CA LYS A 40 -19.45 3.91 1.97
C LYS A 40 -20.79 3.32 2.38
N ILE A 41 -21.37 2.49 1.52
CA ILE A 41 -22.61 1.78 1.80
C ILE A 41 -22.28 0.59 2.73
N PRO A 42 -22.89 0.49 3.93
CA PRO A 42 -22.70 -0.66 4.80
C PRO A 42 -23.09 -1.97 4.10
N GLY A 43 -22.16 -2.92 4.02
CA GLY A 43 -22.36 -4.19 3.30
C GLY A 43 -22.22 -4.09 1.77
N GLY A 44 -21.94 -2.90 1.23
CA GLY A 44 -21.61 -2.70 -0.18
C GLY A 44 -20.17 -3.11 -0.51
N ASN A 45 -19.91 -3.31 -1.80
CA ASN A 45 -18.56 -3.58 -2.28
C ASN A 45 -17.67 -2.32 -2.13
N ASN A 46 -16.38 -2.55 -1.88
CA ASN A 46 -15.40 -1.49 -1.95
C ASN A 46 -15.26 -1.00 -3.41
N ILE A 47 -15.41 0.30 -3.62
CA ILE A 47 -15.15 0.93 -4.91
C ILE A 47 -13.75 1.53 -4.89
N TYR A 48 -12.93 1.13 -5.85
CA TYR A 48 -11.56 1.63 -6.00
C TYR A 48 -11.57 2.90 -6.84
N SER A 49 -10.70 3.84 -6.49
CA SER A 49 -10.48 5.04 -7.30
C SER A 49 -9.72 4.69 -8.58
N ASP A 50 -10.00 5.45 -9.65
CA ASP A 50 -9.29 5.32 -10.93
C ASP A 50 -7.77 5.42 -10.79
N LYS A 51 -7.30 6.20 -9.81
CA LYS A 51 -5.87 6.38 -9.54
C LYS A 51 -5.18 5.06 -9.18
N VAL A 52 -5.87 4.15 -8.47
CA VAL A 52 -5.33 2.83 -8.12
C VAL A 52 -5.25 1.94 -9.33
N VAL A 53 -6.29 1.95 -10.16
CA VAL A 53 -6.34 1.14 -11.37
C VAL A 53 -5.17 1.52 -12.28
N ILE A 54 -4.94 2.82 -12.46
CA ILE A 54 -3.78 3.34 -13.22
C ILE A 54 -2.46 2.92 -12.57
N LEU A 55 -2.32 3.04 -11.24
CA LEU A 55 -1.10 2.66 -10.52
C LEU A 55 -0.78 1.17 -10.67
N VAL A 56 -1.77 0.30 -10.49
CA VAL A 56 -1.62 -1.16 -10.66
C VAL A 56 -1.20 -1.45 -12.09
N HIS A 57 -1.84 -0.82 -13.08
CA HIS A 57 -1.46 -0.99 -14.49
C HIS A 57 0.00 -0.61 -14.75
N ILE A 58 0.46 0.53 -14.23
CA ILE A 58 1.86 0.97 -14.34
C ILE A 58 2.80 -0.07 -13.71
N ILE A 59 2.49 -0.58 -12.52
CA ILE A 59 3.30 -1.59 -11.84
C ILE A 59 3.35 -2.88 -12.67
N THR A 60 2.20 -3.38 -13.12
CA THR A 60 2.10 -4.59 -13.97
C THR A 60 2.95 -4.44 -15.23
N CYS A 61 2.90 -3.28 -15.89
CA CYS A 61 3.72 -2.99 -17.07
C CYS A 61 5.21 -2.90 -16.75
N LEU A 62 5.60 -2.15 -15.72
CA LEU A 62 7.01 -1.91 -15.38
C LEU A 62 7.71 -3.19 -14.91
N PHE A 63 7.04 -3.99 -14.11
CA PHE A 63 7.60 -5.22 -13.56
C PHE A 63 7.34 -6.45 -14.44
N ARG A 64 6.67 -6.27 -15.59
CA ARG A 64 6.25 -7.37 -16.48
C ARG A 64 5.59 -8.51 -15.71
N ILE A 65 4.80 -8.17 -14.71
CA ILE A 65 4.01 -9.15 -13.98
C ILE A 65 2.95 -9.61 -14.97
N GLY A 66 3.07 -10.85 -15.45
CA GLY A 66 2.15 -11.40 -16.44
C GLY A 66 0.71 -11.29 -15.93
N LEU A 67 -0.17 -10.78 -16.81
CA LEU A 67 -1.61 -10.93 -16.68
C LEU A 67 -2.01 -12.36 -17.06
#